data_AF-A0A087UT86-F1
#
_entry.id   AF-A0A087UT86-F1
#
_cell.length_a   1.000
_cell.length_b   1.000
_cell.length_c   1.000
_cell.angle_alpha   90.00
_cell.angle_beta   90.00
_cell.angle_gamma   90.00
#
_symmetry.space_group_name_H-M   'P 1'
#
loop_
_entity.id
_entity.type
_entity.pdbx_description
1 polymer ?
#
loop_
_entity_poly.entity_id
_entity_poly.type
_entity_poly.pdbx_seq_one_letter_code
_entity_poly.pdbx_strand_id
1 'polypeptide(L)'
;MRDIGSIDSRTFVVRGSELHLTFVSQTRPCGKNRMKNVTTIINLQCVSAAGIGNPVFFYESGDCDYIFDWETVVVCPDFHKRNPHIIPTGPGPKPDPFKDEEPSSHKAEIAVGVIFTLIILMVVAFILVKPTRRAVISSRFRSLFSTANLPYFRYKRFTGERLVLVDASQGFYDEDRDVEMLS
;
A
#
# COMPACT_ATOMS: atom_id res chain seq x y z
N MET A 1 32.98 -35.16 -2.25
CA MET A 1 32.33 -34.09 -1.45
C MET A 1 30.85 -34.41 -1.34
N ARG A 2 30.22 -34.11 -0.20
CA ARG A 2 28.79 -34.34 0.02
C ARG A 2 28.01 -33.21 -0.67
N ASP A 3 27.03 -33.55 -1.50
CA ASP A 3 26.11 -32.56 -2.10
C ASP A 3 25.08 -32.15 -1.04
N ILE A 4 25.12 -30.87 -0.68
CA ILE A 4 24.29 -30.24 0.35
C ILE A 4 23.32 -29.21 -0.24
N GLY A 5 23.31 -29.02 -1.56
CA GLY A 5 22.55 -27.97 -2.22
C GLY A 5 23.08 -27.63 -3.60
N SER A 6 22.26 -26.92 -4.37
CA SER A 6 22.64 -26.37 -5.67
C SER A 6 22.45 -24.87 -5.69
N ILE A 7 23.35 -24.16 -6.38
CA ILE A 7 23.22 -22.71 -6.59
C ILE A 7 22.01 -22.36 -7.46
N ASP A 8 21.61 -23.26 -8.37
CA ASP A 8 20.51 -23.03 -9.31
C ASP A 8 19.14 -23.05 -8.61
N SER A 9 19.05 -23.73 -7.47
CA SER A 9 17.84 -23.83 -6.66
C SER A 9 17.79 -22.82 -5.51
N ARG A 10 18.67 -21.81 -5.53
CA ARG A 10 18.75 -20.81 -4.47
C ARG A 10 17.46 -20.01 -4.35
N THR A 11 16.96 -19.85 -3.14
CA THR A 11 15.86 -18.94 -2.81
C THR A 11 16.23 -18.03 -1.65
N PHE A 12 15.69 -16.82 -1.65
CA PHE A 12 15.90 -15.82 -0.60
C PHE A 12 14.55 -15.43 0.00
N VAL A 13 14.47 -15.43 1.33
CA VAL A 13 13.24 -15.05 2.05
C VAL A 13 13.63 -14.14 3.21
N VAL A 14 13.02 -12.95 3.26
CA VAL A 14 13.20 -12.01 4.38
C VAL A 14 12.10 -12.25 5.42
N ARG A 15 12.50 -12.42 6.68
CA ARG A 15 11.60 -12.56 7.83
C ARG A 15 12.04 -11.60 8.94
N GLY A 16 11.38 -10.44 9.01
CA GLY A 16 11.75 -9.40 9.97
C GLY A 16 13.16 -8.86 9.71
N SER A 17 14.09 -9.10 10.64
CA SER A 17 15.52 -8.74 10.52
C SER A 17 16.43 -9.86 10.04
N GLU A 18 15.87 -11.03 9.72
CA GLU A 18 16.62 -12.20 9.26
C GLU A 18 16.41 -12.42 7.75
N LEU A 19 17.50 -12.74 7.06
CA LEU A 19 17.48 -13.17 5.66
C LEU A 19 17.83 -14.65 5.60
N HIS A 20 16.92 -15.47 5.09
CA HIS A 20 17.14 -16.89 4.88
C HIS A 20 17.52 -17.16 3.43
N LEU A 21 18.67 -17.80 3.23
CA LEU A 21 19.06 -18.38 1.94
C LEU A 21 18.87 -19.88 1.99
N THR A 22 18.11 -20.42 1.04
CA THR A 22 17.87 -21.87 0.95
C THR A 22 18.44 -22.41 -0.36
N PHE A 23 19.17 -23.52 -0.28
CA PHE A 23 19.72 -24.24 -1.42
C PHE A 23 19.25 -25.69 -1.36
N VAL A 24 18.61 -26.16 -2.42
CA VAL A 24 18.08 -27.53 -2.49
C VAL A 24 18.94 -28.37 -3.43
N SER A 25 19.36 -29.55 -3.01
CA SER A 25 20.09 -30.46 -3.89
C SER A 25 19.17 -30.91 -5.03
N GLN A 26 19.69 -30.92 -6.26
CA GLN A 26 18.96 -31.43 -7.42
C GLN A 26 19.03 -32.97 -7.50
N THR A 27 20.04 -33.59 -6.88
CA THR A 27 20.36 -35.02 -7.10
C THR A 27 20.35 -35.88 -5.84
N ARG A 28 20.38 -35.28 -4.65
CA ARG A 28 20.45 -36.00 -3.38
C ARG A 28 19.14 -35.96 -2.61
N PRO A 29 18.38 -37.07 -2.60
CA PRO A 29 17.28 -37.24 -1.65
C PRO A 29 17.83 -37.44 -0.23
N CYS A 30 17.06 -37.02 0.77
CA CYS A 30 17.38 -37.26 2.16
C CYS A 30 17.25 -38.76 2.49
N GLY A 31 18.20 -39.28 3.27
CA GLY A 31 18.23 -40.69 3.63
C GLY A 31 17.05 -41.10 4.52
N LYS A 32 16.65 -40.21 5.45
CA LYS A 32 15.53 -40.42 6.38
C LYS A 32 14.17 -40.17 5.72
N ASN A 33 14.11 -39.19 4.80
CA ASN A 33 12.90 -38.80 4.10
C ASN A 33 13.14 -38.71 2.59
N ARG A 34 12.84 -39.78 1.86
CA ARG A 34 13.09 -39.87 0.41
C ARG A 34 12.21 -38.94 -0.43
N MET A 35 11.17 -38.36 0.14
CA MET A 35 10.29 -37.41 -0.54
C MET A 35 10.88 -35.99 -0.60
N LYS A 36 11.98 -35.76 0.13
CA LYS A 36 12.63 -34.46 0.23
C LYS A 36 14.09 -34.58 -0.18
N ASN A 37 14.60 -33.54 -0.84
CA ASN A 37 16.03 -33.44 -1.14
C ASN A 37 16.80 -32.75 -0.01
N VAL A 38 18.09 -33.07 0.09
CA VAL A 38 19.01 -32.41 1.02
C VAL A 38 18.96 -30.91 0.78
N THR A 39 18.83 -30.15 1.87
CA THR A 39 18.65 -28.71 1.82
C THR A 39 19.68 -28.03 2.71
N THR A 40 20.27 -26.93 2.25
CA THR A 40 21.10 -26.03 3.07
C THR A 40 20.36 -24.74 3.30
N ILE A 41 20.31 -24.30 4.56
CA ILE A 41 19.68 -23.06 4.99
C ILE A 41 20.74 -22.20 5.68
N ILE A 42 20.90 -20.96 5.23
CA ILE A 42 21.79 -19.98 5.85
C ILE A 42 20.91 -18.86 6.41
N ASN A 43 20.96 -18.67 7.72
CA ASN A 43 20.26 -17.61 8.44
C ASN A 43 21.21 -16.43 8.61
N LEU A 44 21.02 -15.39 7.80
CA LEU A 44 21.82 -14.17 7.92
C LEU A 44 21.12 -13.20 8.88
N GLN A 45 21.86 -12.76 9.89
CA GLN A 45 21.39 -11.79 10.87
C GLN A 45 22.23 -10.51 10.79
N CYS A 46 21.56 -9.36 10.77
CA CYS A 46 22.24 -8.08 10.83
C CYS A 46 22.77 -7.83 12.24
N VAL A 47 24.08 -7.89 12.38
CA VAL A 47 24.78 -7.48 13.61
C VAL A 47 25.76 -6.36 13.23
N SER A 48 25.45 -5.12 13.60
CA SER A 48 26.25 -3.95 13.19
C SER A 48 27.68 -3.96 13.76
N ALA A 49 27.90 -4.65 14.88
CA ALA A 49 29.22 -4.84 15.47
C ALA A 49 29.98 -6.04 14.89
N ALA A 50 29.31 -6.91 14.12
CA ALA A 50 29.97 -8.02 13.46
C ALA A 50 30.76 -7.55 12.24
N GLY A 51 31.80 -8.29 11.86
CA GLY A 51 32.45 -8.12 10.57
C GLY A 51 31.66 -8.79 9.44
N ILE A 52 32.33 -9.07 8.31
CA ILE A 52 31.76 -9.94 7.27
C ILE A 52 31.53 -11.35 7.83
N GLY A 53 32.47 -11.84 8.64
CA GLY A 53 32.38 -13.15 9.31
C GLY A 53 32.34 -14.33 8.34
N ASN A 54 31.94 -15.48 8.87
CA ASN A 54 31.71 -16.71 8.12
C ASN A 54 30.47 -17.43 8.67
N PRO A 55 29.77 -18.23 7.86
CA PRO A 55 28.68 -19.05 8.35
C PRO A 55 29.19 -20.06 9.38
N VAL A 56 28.43 -20.23 10.45
CA VAL A 56 28.69 -21.18 11.54
C VAL A 56 27.65 -22.28 11.47
N PHE A 57 28.09 -23.53 11.46
CA PHE A 57 27.17 -24.67 11.47
C PHE A 57 26.37 -24.67 12.78
N PHE A 58 25.05 -24.72 12.67
CA PHE A 58 24.17 -24.75 13.83
C PHE A 58 23.70 -26.18 14.11
N TYR A 59 22.94 -26.80 13.20
CA TYR A 59 22.56 -28.22 13.30
C TYR A 59 22.11 -28.81 11.95
N GLU A 60 22.00 -30.15 11.91
CA GLU A 60 21.32 -30.90 10.85
C GLU A 60 19.96 -31.40 11.36
N SER A 61 18.87 -31.09 10.64
CA SER A 61 17.53 -31.57 11.00
C SER A 61 17.36 -33.07 10.68
N GLY A 62 16.29 -33.68 11.22
CA GLY A 62 15.91 -35.05 10.86
C GLY A 62 15.60 -35.26 9.37
N ASP A 63 15.30 -34.19 8.65
CA ASP A 63 14.95 -34.19 7.23
C ASP A 63 16.10 -33.68 6.33
N CYS A 64 17.34 -33.83 6.79
CA CYS A 64 18.56 -33.45 6.06
C CYS A 64 18.62 -31.96 5.68
N ASP A 65 18.09 -31.08 6.53
CA ASP A 65 18.35 -29.65 6.44
C ASP A 65 19.65 -29.35 7.17
N TYR A 66 20.61 -28.73 6.49
CA TYR A 66 21.83 -28.19 7.07
C TYR A 66 21.64 -26.71 7.38
N ILE A 67 21.58 -26.37 8.66
CA ILE A 67 21.34 -24.99 9.10
C ILE A 67 22.68 -24.36 9.48
N PHE A 68 22.93 -23.17 8.95
CA PHE A 68 24.06 -22.31 9.29
C PHE A 68 23.55 -20.96 9.76
N ASP A 69 24.12 -20.45 10.84
CA ASP A 69 23.88 -19.08 11.29
C ASP A 69 25.05 -18.20 10.85
N TRP A 70 24.74 -17.01 10.37
CA TRP A 70 25.74 -16.05 9.90
C TRP A 70 25.39 -14.64 10.35
N GLU A 71 25.92 -14.28 11.51
CA GLU A 71 25.92 -12.90 11.97
C GLU A 71 26.90 -12.09 11.12
N THR A 72 26.38 -11.08 10.42
CA THR A 72 27.18 -10.31 9.49
C THR A 72 26.66 -8.89 9.33
N VAL A 73 27.57 -7.95 9.14
CA VAL A 73 27.19 -6.57 8.85
C VAL A 73 26.67 -6.41 7.42
N VAL A 74 26.94 -7.36 6.50
CA VAL A 74 26.62 -7.18 5.07
C VAL A 74 25.12 -7.15 4.77
N VAL A 75 24.30 -7.76 5.63
CA VAL A 75 22.83 -7.75 5.49
C VAL A 75 22.19 -6.58 6.25
N CYS A 76 22.98 -5.70 6.86
CA CYS A 76 22.47 -4.53 7.55
C CYS A 76 22.06 -3.42 6.55
N PRO A 77 20.90 -2.75 6.76
CA PRO A 77 20.40 -1.72 5.84
C PRO A 77 21.38 -0.56 5.56
N ASP A 78 22.23 -0.22 6.54
CA ASP A 78 23.17 0.90 6.44
C ASP A 78 24.59 0.48 6.01
N PHE A 79 24.84 -0.80 5.75
CA PHE A 79 26.17 -1.29 5.39
C PHE A 79 26.70 -0.62 4.12
N HIS A 80 25.88 -0.56 3.06
CA HIS A 80 26.25 0.09 1.80
C HIS A 80 26.39 1.61 1.91
N LYS A 81 25.73 2.25 2.88
CA LYS A 81 25.86 3.70 3.13
C LYS A 81 27.14 4.02 3.88
N ARG A 82 27.53 3.17 4.83
CA ARG A 82 28.72 3.35 5.68
C ARG A 82 30.02 2.91 5.01
N ASN A 83 29.96 2.06 3.99
CA ASN A 83 31.13 1.64 3.23
C ASN A 83 31.03 1.94 1.73
N PRO A 84 31.20 3.21 1.31
CA PRO A 84 31.25 3.59 -0.10
C PRO A 84 32.42 2.97 -0.87
N HIS A 85 33.41 2.41 -0.16
CA HIS A 85 34.62 1.80 -0.74
C HIS A 85 34.47 0.33 -1.11
N ILE A 86 33.35 -0.33 -0.78
CA ILE A 86 32.96 -1.60 -1.43
C ILE A 86 32.32 -1.22 -2.76
N ILE A 87 33.14 -0.71 -3.67
CA ILE A 87 32.83 -0.76 -5.09
C ILE A 87 32.80 -2.26 -5.42
N PRO A 88 31.72 -2.81 -6.02
CA PRO A 88 31.80 -4.14 -6.58
C PRO A 88 32.90 -4.12 -7.65
N THR A 89 34.09 -4.64 -7.34
CA THR A 89 35.24 -4.74 -8.26
C THR A 89 35.07 -5.88 -9.27
N GLY A 90 33.83 -6.15 -9.66
CA GLY A 90 33.49 -6.96 -10.83
C GLY A 90 33.00 -6.04 -11.96
N PRO A 91 33.06 -6.46 -13.24
CA PRO A 91 32.17 -5.88 -14.23
C PRO A 91 30.76 -5.95 -13.63
N GLY A 92 30.09 -4.79 -13.59
CA GLY A 92 28.79 -4.67 -12.93
C GLY A 92 27.84 -5.80 -13.34
N PRO A 93 26.85 -6.15 -12.50
CA PRO A 93 25.89 -7.18 -12.86
C PRO A 93 25.38 -6.88 -14.28
N LYS A 94 25.55 -7.83 -15.20
CA LYS A 94 24.79 -7.78 -16.44
C LYS A 94 23.33 -7.66 -16.01
N PRO A 95 22.55 -6.72 -16.55
CA PRO A 95 21.15 -6.62 -16.19
C PRO A 95 20.52 -7.99 -16.33
N ASP A 96 20.01 -8.49 -15.21
CA ASP A 96 19.40 -9.79 -15.11
C ASP A 96 18.33 -9.88 -16.21
N PRO A 97 18.37 -10.87 -17.12
CA PRO A 97 17.31 -11.07 -18.12
C PRO A 97 15.95 -11.40 -17.49
N PHE A 98 15.93 -11.55 -16.16
CA PHE A 98 14.79 -11.92 -15.35
C PHE A 98 14.72 -11.02 -14.12
N LYS A 99 14.81 -9.71 -14.35
CA LYS A 99 14.17 -8.76 -13.44
C LYS A 99 12.69 -8.89 -13.77
N ASP A 100 11.99 -9.78 -13.06
CA ASP A 100 10.55 -9.62 -12.94
C ASP A 100 10.37 -8.18 -12.48
N GLU A 101 9.76 -7.38 -13.36
CA GLU A 101 9.11 -6.16 -12.94
C GLU A 101 8.11 -6.57 -11.88
N GLU A 102 8.55 -6.60 -10.63
CA GLU A 102 7.64 -6.48 -9.51
C GLU A 102 6.91 -5.16 -9.79
N PRO A 103 5.61 -5.22 -10.11
CA PRO A 103 4.88 -4.03 -10.47
C PRO A 103 4.94 -3.18 -9.22
N SER A 104 5.69 -2.09 -9.32
CA SER A 104 5.69 -1.02 -8.33
C SER A 104 4.26 -0.89 -7.84
N SER A 105 4.06 -1.21 -6.56
CA SER A 105 2.76 -1.20 -5.87
C SER A 105 2.09 0.18 -5.92
N HIS A 106 2.70 1.18 -6.54
CA HIS A 106 2.16 2.51 -6.79
C HIS A 106 1.99 2.85 -8.28
N LYS A 107 1.96 1.85 -9.16
CA LYS A 107 1.67 2.02 -10.61
C LYS A 107 0.59 1.08 -11.15
N ALA A 108 0.21 0.05 -10.39
CA ALA A 108 -0.96 -0.78 -10.68
C ALA A 108 -2.28 -0.26 -10.04
N GLU A 109 -2.27 0.91 -9.39
CA GLU A 109 -3.50 1.53 -8.86
C GLU A 109 -4.14 2.58 -9.80
N ILE A 110 -3.39 3.11 -10.77
CA ILE A 110 -3.88 4.24 -11.58
C ILE A 110 -4.82 3.76 -12.71
N ALA A 111 -4.66 2.53 -13.21
CA ALA A 111 -5.54 2.01 -14.27
C ALA A 111 -6.97 1.72 -13.77
N VAL A 112 -7.10 1.23 -12.52
CA VAL A 112 -8.40 0.91 -11.93
C VAL A 112 -9.18 2.19 -11.59
N GLY A 113 -8.48 3.23 -11.12
CA GLY A 113 -9.09 4.52 -10.80
C GLY A 113 -9.67 5.25 -12.01
N VAL A 114 -8.96 5.27 -13.14
CA VAL A 114 -9.45 5.92 -14.36
C VAL A 114 -10.67 5.20 -14.93
N ILE A 115 -10.66 3.86 -14.94
CA ILE A 115 -11.81 3.08 -15.42
C ILE A 115 -13.02 3.27 -14.48
N PHE A 116 -12.79 3.24 -13.16
CA PHE A 116 -13.87 3.43 -12.17
C PHE A 116 -14.47 4.83 -12.23
N THR A 117 -13.65 5.87 -12.42
CA THR A 117 -14.13 7.26 -12.57
C THR A 117 -14.95 7.45 -13.86
N LEU A 118 -14.51 6.86 -14.99
CA LEU A 118 -15.29 6.90 -16.24
C LEU A 118 -16.63 6.14 -16.11
N ILE A 119 -16.65 4.98 -15.45
CA ILE A 119 -17.88 4.21 -15.19
C ILE A 119 -18.84 5.02 -14.31
N ILE A 120 -18.36 5.65 -13.23
CA ILE A 120 -19.20 6.49 -12.36
C ILE A 120 -19.82 7.64 -13.15
N LEU A 121 -19.04 8.35 -13.98
CA LEU A 121 -19.55 9.46 -14.78
C LEU A 121 -20.64 9.01 -15.76
N MET A 122 -20.46 7.85 -16.42
CA MET A 122 -21.47 7.28 -17.31
C MET A 122 -22.75 6.89 -16.57
N VAL A 123 -22.63 6.32 -15.37
CA VAL A 123 -23.79 5.96 -14.53
C VAL A 123 -24.53 7.22 -14.05
N VAL A 124 -23.80 8.25 -13.61
CA VAL A 124 -24.38 9.54 -13.21
C VAL A 124 -25.07 10.19 -14.40
N ALA A 125 -24.43 10.26 -15.57
CA ALA A 125 -25.03 10.79 -16.79
C ALA A 125 -26.30 10.02 -17.16
N PHE A 126 -26.31 8.69 -17.08
CA PHE A 126 -27.49 7.88 -17.36
C PHE A 126 -28.64 8.13 -16.35
N ILE A 127 -28.32 8.27 -15.06
CA ILE A 127 -29.30 8.60 -14.00
C ILE A 127 -29.85 10.02 -14.19
N LEU A 128 -29.03 10.96 -14.65
CA LEU A 128 -29.46 12.32 -14.93
C LEU A 128 -30.28 12.39 -16.22
N VAL A 129 -29.86 11.72 -17.30
CA VAL A 129 -30.52 11.72 -18.61
C VAL A 129 -31.88 11.00 -18.56
N LYS A 130 -32.07 10.01 -17.68
CA LYS A 130 -33.39 9.40 -17.41
C LYS A 130 -34.07 10.06 -16.20
N PRO A 131 -34.92 11.10 -16.40
CA PRO A 131 -35.59 11.79 -15.30
C PRO A 131 -36.51 10.90 -14.46
N THR A 132 -36.90 9.73 -14.96
CA THR A 132 -37.84 8.80 -14.31
C THR A 132 -37.32 8.15 -13.00
N ARG A 133 -36.02 8.24 -12.68
CA ARG A 133 -35.44 7.66 -11.42
C ARG A 133 -34.98 8.69 -10.38
N ARG A 134 -35.12 9.98 -10.68
CA ARG A 134 -34.62 11.07 -9.81
C ARG A 134 -35.41 11.23 -8.51
N ALA A 135 -36.68 10.80 -8.47
CA ALA A 135 -37.54 10.91 -7.29
C ALA A 135 -37.26 9.91 -6.16
N VAL A 136 -36.51 8.83 -6.44
CA VAL A 136 -36.22 7.77 -5.44
C VAL A 136 -34.81 7.90 -4.86
N ILE A 137 -33.86 8.46 -5.61
CA ILE A 137 -32.44 8.56 -5.19
C ILE A 137 -32.15 9.88 -4.45
N SER A 138 -32.91 10.95 -4.72
CA SER A 138 -32.73 12.25 -4.04
C SER A 138 -32.95 12.18 -2.53
N SER A 139 -33.76 11.23 -2.04
CA SER A 139 -34.01 11.04 -0.62
C SER A 139 -32.87 10.35 0.12
N ARG A 140 -32.03 9.56 -0.57
CA ARG A 140 -30.91 8.81 0.03
C ARG A 140 -29.60 9.59 -0.03
N PHE A 141 -29.34 10.32 -1.12
CA PHE A 141 -28.09 11.10 -1.26
C PHE A 141 -28.09 12.41 -0.46
N ARG A 142 -29.27 12.94 -0.11
CA ARG A 142 -29.42 14.10 0.78
C ARG A 142 -28.92 13.83 2.21
N SER A 143 -28.79 12.55 2.59
CA SER A 143 -28.26 12.13 3.89
C SER A 143 -26.74 12.17 3.98
N LEU A 144 -26.00 12.12 2.86
CA LEU A 144 -24.53 12.00 2.87
C LEU A 144 -23.82 13.28 2.42
N PHE A 145 -24.48 14.13 1.63
CA PHE A 145 -23.95 15.45 1.23
C PHE A 145 -24.65 16.63 1.92
N SER A 146 -25.49 16.37 2.94
CA SER A 146 -25.87 17.41 3.89
C SER A 146 -24.67 17.69 4.79
N THR A 147 -23.73 18.50 4.31
CA THR A 147 -23.07 19.44 5.20
C THR A 147 -24.20 20.24 5.83
N ALA A 148 -24.55 19.89 7.07
CA ALA A 148 -25.55 20.60 7.83
C ALA A 148 -25.06 22.04 7.97
N ASN A 149 -25.51 22.94 7.10
CA ASN A 149 -25.57 24.36 7.42
C ASN A 149 -26.46 24.44 8.64
N LEU A 150 -25.87 24.59 9.83
CA LEU A 150 -26.62 24.87 11.04
C LEU A 150 -27.39 26.18 10.77
N PRO A 151 -28.73 26.17 10.74
CA PRO A 151 -29.46 27.42 10.59
C PRO A 151 -29.16 28.28 11.81
N TYR A 152 -28.48 29.41 11.60
CA TYR A 152 -28.26 30.39 12.66
C TYR A 152 -29.59 31.14 12.87
N PHE A 153 -30.22 30.93 14.02
CA PHE A 153 -31.42 31.67 14.40
C PHE A 153 -31.02 32.85 15.28
N ARG A 154 -31.38 34.07 14.86
CA ARG A 154 -31.18 35.28 15.68
C ARG A 154 -32.51 35.64 16.33
N TYR A 155 -32.61 35.50 17.64
CA TYR A 155 -33.79 35.91 18.39
C TYR A 155 -33.76 37.42 18.64
N LYS A 156 -34.89 38.11 18.44
CA LYS A 156 -35.08 39.50 18.85
C LYS A 156 -36.11 39.52 19.98
N ARG A 157 -35.67 39.92 21.17
CA ARG A 157 -36.51 40.00 22.38
C ARG A 157 -37.27 41.33 22.33
N PHE A 158 -38.59 41.28 22.19
CA PHE A 158 -39.47 42.41 22.50
C PHE A 158 -40.39 42.00 23.65
N THR A 159 -40.46 42.86 24.65
CA THR A 159 -41.29 42.71 25.85
C THR A 159 -42.76 42.60 25.48
N GLY A 160 -43.40 41.47 25.83
CA GLY A 160 -44.84 41.22 25.72
C GLY A 160 -45.22 40.30 24.55
N GLU A 161 -45.40 39.02 24.85
CA GLU A 161 -46.11 37.95 24.10
C GLU A 161 -46.09 37.94 22.56
N ARG A 162 -45.14 37.17 22.00
CA ARG A 162 -45.29 36.11 20.95
C ARG A 162 -43.97 35.99 20.19
N LEU A 163 -43.30 34.83 20.31
CA LEU A 163 -42.07 34.54 19.58
C LEU A 163 -42.39 34.31 18.10
N VAL A 164 -41.93 35.19 17.22
CA VAL A 164 -42.01 35.01 15.76
C VAL A 164 -40.66 34.50 15.27
N LEU A 165 -40.68 33.33 14.65
CA LEU A 165 -39.53 32.75 13.96
C LEU A 165 -39.38 33.48 12.62
N VAL A 166 -38.27 34.22 12.46
CA VAL A 166 -37.93 34.87 11.19
C VAL A 166 -36.82 34.06 10.54
N ASP A 167 -37.09 33.54 9.35
CA ASP A 167 -36.08 32.87 8.53
C ASP A 167 -35.20 33.90 7.83
N ALA A 168 -33.88 33.78 7.98
CA ALA A 168 -32.92 34.73 7.41
C ALA A 168 -32.58 34.45 5.94
N SER A 169 -33.25 33.47 5.31
CA SER A 169 -33.01 33.07 3.93
C SER A 169 -33.89 33.77 2.89
N GLN A 170 -34.84 34.62 3.31
CA GLN A 170 -35.67 35.42 2.41
C GLN A 170 -34.91 36.65 1.92
N GLY A 171 -34.11 36.47 0.86
CA GLY A 171 -33.59 37.56 0.05
C GLY A 171 -34.75 38.37 -0.54
N PHE A 172 -34.84 39.63 -0.13
CA PHE A 172 -35.73 40.65 -0.67
C PHE A 172 -35.28 40.97 -2.10
N TYR A 173 -35.92 40.36 -3.10
CA TYR A 173 -35.92 40.89 -4.47
C TYR A 173 -36.97 42.00 -4.51
N ASP A 174 -36.51 43.25 -4.58
CA ASP A 174 -37.34 44.39 -4.93
C ASP A 174 -36.68 45.03 -6.14
N GLU A 175 -37.17 44.65 -7.30
CA GLU A 175 -36.88 45.30 -8.57
C GLU A 175 -38.23 45.47 -9.26
N ASP A 176 -38.70 46.72 -9.28
CA ASP A 176 -38.94 47.49 -10.50
C ASP A 176 -40.28 48.26 -10.50
N ARG A 177 -40.12 49.59 -10.65
CA ARG A 177 -40.95 50.58 -11.34
C ARG A 177 -42.04 51.42 -10.65
N ASP A 178 -41.61 52.66 -10.43
CA ASP A 178 -41.99 53.88 -11.17
C ASP A 178 -43.16 54.75 -10.71
N VAL A 179 -42.91 56.06 -10.94
CA VAL A 179 -43.81 57.21 -11.07
C VAL A 179 -44.18 57.85 -9.71
N GLU A 180 -43.89 59.12 -9.39
CA GLU A 180 -44.05 60.34 -10.21
C GLU A 180 -43.22 61.53 -9.69
N MET A 181 -42.97 62.46 -10.61
CA MET A 181 -42.29 63.75 -10.48
C MET A 181 -43.03 64.76 -9.58
N LEU A 182 -42.27 65.64 -8.90
CA LEU A 182 -42.38 67.12 -9.01
C LEU A 182 -41.42 67.82 -8.03
N SER A 183 -40.33 68.39 -8.56
CA SER A 183 -40.08 69.85 -8.59
C SER A 183 -38.84 70.14 -9.44
#